data_AF-A0A9W5ARL7-F1
#
_entry.id   AF-A0A9W5ARL7-F1
#
_cell.length_a   1.000
_cell.length_b   1.000
_cell.length_c   1.000
_cell.angle_alpha   90.00
_cell.angle_beta   90.00
_cell.angle_gamma   90.00
#
_symmetry.space_group_name_H-M   'P 1'
#
loop_
_entity.id
_entity.type
_entity.pdbx_description
1 polymer ?
#
loop_
_entity_poly.entity_id
_entity_poly.type
_entity_poly.pdbx_seq_one_letter_code
_entity_poly.pdbx_strand_id
1 'polypeptide(L)'
;MSEEEKKVLNLILQKLEDQEELLLLTISNLTTKKAVANFLKKTDRMIDYYIENGTFKEGIEYVTKENGKKEFIPQGIVDFKRNKNHKKDRKKVEPEKKIFHPSVQNIVQGLRIG
;
A
#
# COMPACT_ATOMS: atom_id res chain seq x y z
N MET A 1 5.07 -16.47 30.57
CA MET A 1 3.70 -16.31 30.05
C MET A 1 2.82 -17.33 30.73
N SER A 2 1.81 -16.90 31.48
CA SER A 2 0.88 -17.75 32.22
C SER A 2 -0.10 -18.46 31.26
N GLU A 3 -0.75 -19.52 31.74
CA GLU A 3 -1.81 -20.20 30.96
C GLU A 3 -3.00 -19.29 30.67
N GLU A 4 -3.28 -18.37 31.59
CA GLU A 4 -4.34 -17.37 31.43
C GLU A 4 -3.99 -16.35 30.34
N GLU A 5 -2.73 -15.89 30.30
CA GLU A 5 -2.21 -15.02 29.23
C GLU A 5 -2.27 -15.71 27.85
N LYS A 6 -1.92 -17.00 27.76
CA LYS A 6 -2.03 -17.78 26.52
C LYS A 6 -3.47 -17.87 26.01
N LYS A 7 -4.41 -18.14 26.92
CA LYS A 7 -5.83 -18.23 26.58
C LYS A 7 -6.37 -16.91 26.05
N VAL A 8 -6.00 -15.79 26.68
CA VAL A 8 -6.37 -14.46 26.22
C VAL A 8 -5.76 -14.16 24.84
N LEU A 9 -4.48 -14.49 24.64
CA LEU A 9 -3.80 -14.30 23.35
C LEU A 9 -4.50 -15.07 22.23
N ASN A 10 -4.80 -16.36 22.43
CA ASN A 10 -5.48 -17.17 21.44
C ASN A 10 -6.88 -16.63 21.10
N LEU A 11 -7.62 -16.13 22.11
CA LEU A 11 -8.93 -15.51 21.87
C LEU A 11 -8.83 -14.22 21.06
N ILE A 12 -7.78 -13.41 21.29
CA ILE A 12 -7.52 -12.20 20.50
C ILE A 12 -7.22 -12.58 19.05
N LEU A 13 -6.35 -13.57 18.83
CA LEU A 13 -6.00 -14.04 17.48
C LEU A 13 -7.25 -14.54 16.73
N GLN A 14 -8.06 -15.39 17.36
CA GLN A 14 -9.30 -15.87 16.76
C GLN A 14 -10.25 -14.71 16.39
N LYS A 15 -10.42 -13.72 17.28
CA LYS A 15 -11.27 -12.56 16.99
C LYS A 15 -10.73 -11.70 15.85
N LEU A 16 -9.41 -11.64 15.65
CA LEU A 16 -8.80 -10.92 14.54
C LEU A 16 -9.04 -11.67 13.22
N GLU A 17 -8.94 -13.00 13.22
CA GLU A 17 -9.25 -13.84 12.06
C GLU A 17 -10.73 -13.71 11.66
N ASP A 18 -11.66 -13.79 12.62
CA ASP A 18 -13.09 -13.58 12.39
C ASP A 18 -13.37 -12.20 11.77
N GLN A 19 -12.67 -11.16 12.24
CA GLN A 19 -12.79 -9.80 11.71
C GLN A 19 -12.23 -9.69 10.30
N GLU A 20 -11.11 -10.35 10.00
CA GLU A 20 -10.53 -10.39 8.67
C GLU A 20 -11.49 -11.06 7.67
N GLU A 21 -12.10 -12.18 8.04
CA GLU A 21 -13.09 -12.86 7.20
C GLU A 21 -14.32 -11.98 6.93
N LEU A 22 -14.88 -11.35 7.96
CA LEU A 22 -15.99 -10.40 7.79
C LEU A 22 -15.61 -9.23 6.89
N LEU A 23 -14.39 -8.69 7.03
CA LEU A 23 -13.90 -7.62 6.17
C LEU A 23 -13.79 -8.11 4.72
N LEU A 24 -13.22 -9.29 4.47
CA LEU A 24 -13.15 -9.91 3.14
C LEU A 24 -14.53 -10.06 2.50
N LEU A 25 -15.52 -10.54 3.27
CA LEU A 25 -16.90 -10.65 2.82
C LEU A 25 -17.50 -9.29 2.45
N THR A 26 -17.21 -8.23 3.20
CA THR A 26 -17.72 -6.88 2.90
C THR A 26 -17.05 -6.20 1.70
N ILE A 27 -15.77 -6.49 1.43
CA ILE A 27 -15.04 -5.93 0.28
C ILE A 27 -15.16 -6.78 -1.01
N SER A 28 -15.76 -7.97 -0.93
CA SER A 28 -15.93 -8.90 -2.06
C SER A 28 -16.62 -8.29 -3.31
N ASN A 29 -17.32 -7.15 -3.14
CA ASN A 29 -17.95 -6.40 -4.22
C ASN A 29 -16.99 -5.49 -5.01
N LEU A 30 -15.71 -5.36 -4.62
CA LEU A 30 -14.69 -4.58 -5.32
C LEU A 30 -14.14 -5.26 -6.57
N THR A 31 -14.99 -5.99 -7.31
CA THR A 31 -14.63 -6.73 -8.53
C THR A 31 -14.94 -5.96 -9.81
N THR A 32 -15.70 -4.86 -9.73
CA THR A 32 -16.09 -4.05 -10.89
C THR A 32 -15.39 -2.69 -10.91
N LYS A 33 -15.16 -2.15 -12.12
CA LYS A 33 -14.56 -0.83 -12.31
C LYS A 33 -15.27 0.27 -11.51
N LYS A 34 -16.60 0.28 -11.54
CA LYS A 34 -17.43 1.27 -10.84
C LYS A 34 -17.29 1.16 -9.31
N ALA A 35 -17.28 -0.06 -8.77
CA ALA A 35 -17.06 -0.29 -7.34
C ALA A 35 -15.67 0.19 -6.90
N VAL A 36 -14.64 -0.14 -7.67
CA VAL A 36 -13.26 0.32 -7.42
C VAL A 36 -13.13 1.84 -7.52
N ALA A 37 -13.73 2.46 -8.53
CA ALA A 37 -13.73 3.92 -8.70
C ALA A 37 -14.37 4.62 -7.48
N ASN A 38 -15.54 4.15 -7.05
CA ASN A 38 -16.22 4.66 -5.86
C ASN A 38 -15.36 4.49 -4.61
N PHE A 39 -14.79 3.31 -4.40
CA PHE A 39 -13.96 3.01 -3.24
C PHE A 39 -12.70 3.89 -3.17
N LEU A 40 -12.06 4.14 -4.31
CA LEU A 40 -10.85 4.97 -4.41
C LEU A 40 -11.15 6.47 -4.50
N LYS A 41 -12.43 6.87 -4.56
CA LYS A 41 -12.87 8.26 -4.81
C LYS A 41 -12.25 8.80 -6.11
N LYS A 42 -12.39 8.03 -7.19
CA LYS A 42 -11.90 8.32 -8.54
C LYS A 42 -13.02 8.13 -9.57
N THR A 43 -12.78 8.63 -10.78
CA THR A 43 -13.66 8.38 -11.92
C THR A 43 -13.30 7.05 -12.58
N ASP A 44 -14.24 6.44 -13.28
CA ASP A 44 -13.99 5.21 -14.06
C ASP A 44 -12.83 5.39 -15.05
N ARG A 45 -12.74 6.56 -15.69
CA ARG A 45 -11.62 6.93 -16.58
C ARG A 45 -10.26 6.86 -15.89
N MET A 46 -10.19 7.26 -14.61
CA MET A 46 -8.93 7.18 -13.85
C MET A 46 -8.54 5.73 -13.55
N ILE A 47 -9.52 4.83 -13.41
CA ILE A 47 -9.24 3.40 -13.24
C ILE A 47 -8.69 2.82 -14.54
N ASP A 48 -9.29 3.17 -15.68
CA ASP A 48 -8.76 2.78 -17.00
C ASP A 48 -7.32 3.29 -17.17
N TYR A 49 -7.07 4.57 -16.85
CA TYR A 49 -5.73 5.16 -16.88
C TYR A 49 -4.73 4.44 -15.97
N TYR A 50 -5.13 4.00 -14.77
CA TYR A 50 -4.26 3.23 -13.88
C TYR A 50 -3.87 1.87 -14.45
N ILE A 51 -4.74 1.25 -15.23
CA ILE A 51 -4.42 0.01 -15.93
C ILE A 51 -3.48 0.32 -17.11
N GLU A 52 -3.82 1.32 -17.93
CA GLU A 52 -3.05 1.70 -19.12
C GLU A 52 -1.63 2.15 -18.81
N ASN A 53 -1.43 2.88 -17.71
CA ASN A 53 -0.12 3.40 -17.32
C ASN A 53 0.68 2.46 -16.40
N GLY A 54 0.16 1.26 -16.10
CA GLY A 54 0.81 0.25 -15.25
C GLY A 54 0.79 0.56 -13.74
N THR A 55 -0.02 1.52 -13.28
CA THR A 55 -0.24 1.76 -11.85
C THR A 55 -0.94 0.58 -11.20
N PHE A 56 -1.93 0.01 -11.87
CA PHE A 56 -2.53 -1.29 -11.54
C PHE A 56 -1.81 -2.37 -12.33
N LYS A 57 -1.42 -3.42 -11.65
CA LYS A 57 -0.70 -4.56 -12.20
C LYS A 57 -1.63 -5.77 -12.28
N GLU A 58 -1.56 -6.46 -13.40
CA GLU A 58 -2.24 -7.73 -13.57
C GLU A 58 -1.72 -8.78 -12.57
N GLY A 59 -2.62 -9.57 -12.01
CA GLY A 59 -2.34 -10.51 -10.92
C GLY A 59 -2.24 -9.87 -9.53
N ILE A 60 -2.30 -8.53 -9.41
CA ILE A 60 -2.26 -7.82 -8.13
C ILE A 60 -3.56 -7.05 -7.91
N GLU A 61 -3.83 -6.04 -8.72
CA GLU A 61 -5.05 -5.21 -8.59
C GLU A 61 -6.20 -5.69 -9.49
N TYR A 62 -5.89 -6.43 -10.56
CA TYR A 62 -6.89 -7.00 -11.46
C TYR A 62 -6.39 -8.26 -12.17
N VAL A 63 -7.31 -9.02 -12.76
CA VAL A 63 -7.04 -10.12 -13.71
C VAL A 63 -7.86 -9.93 -14.97
N THR A 64 -7.33 -10.35 -16.12
CA THR A 64 -8.10 -10.43 -17.36
C THR A 64 -8.70 -11.82 -17.51
N LYS A 65 -10.03 -11.89 -17.59
CA LYS A 65 -10.74 -13.15 -17.87
C LYS A 65 -10.55 -13.57 -19.32
N GLU A 66 -10.86 -14.82 -19.62
CA GLU A 66 -10.80 -15.39 -20.99
C GLU A 66 -11.57 -14.56 -22.03
N ASN A 67 -12.67 -13.91 -21.62
CA ASN A 67 -13.46 -13.02 -22.47
C ASN A 67 -12.90 -11.59 -22.62
N GLY A 68 -11.68 -11.33 -22.15
CA GLY A 68 -11.03 -10.02 -22.17
C GLY A 68 -11.56 -9.03 -21.12
N LYS A 69 -12.55 -9.42 -20.31
CA LYS A 69 -13.08 -8.55 -19.24
C LYS A 69 -12.10 -8.52 -18.07
N LYS A 70 -11.78 -7.32 -17.61
CA LYS A 70 -11.00 -7.09 -16.38
C LYS A 70 -11.89 -7.26 -15.16
N GLU A 71 -11.45 -8.10 -14.23
CA GLU A 71 -12.03 -8.25 -12.90
C GLU A 71 -11.02 -7.81 -11.86
N PHE A 72 -11.45 -6.99 -10.92
CA PHE A 72 -10.56 -6.42 -9.90
C PHE A 72 -10.43 -7.35 -8.70
N ILE A 73 -9.22 -7.42 -8.14
CA ILE A 73 -8.91 -8.20 -6.94
C ILE A 73 -9.14 -7.28 -5.73
N PRO A 74 -10.17 -7.52 -4.88
CA PRO A 74 -10.49 -6.63 -3.77
C PRO A 74 -9.31 -6.30 -2.86
N GLN A 75 -8.53 -7.32 -2.48
CA GLN A 75 -7.39 -7.16 -1.60
C GLN A 75 -6.32 -6.24 -2.21
N GLY A 76 -5.97 -6.44 -3.48
CA GLY A 76 -5.01 -5.57 -4.18
C GLY A 76 -5.45 -4.12 -4.22
N ILE A 77 -6.75 -3.87 -4.40
CA ILE A 77 -7.32 -2.51 -4.40
C ILE A 77 -7.26 -1.86 -3.02
N VAL A 78 -7.52 -2.62 -1.95
CA VAL A 78 -7.38 -2.13 -0.57
C VAL A 78 -5.92 -1.78 -0.28
N ASP A 79 -4.99 -2.65 -0.63
CA ASP A 79 -3.56 -2.44 -0.43
C ASP A 79 -3.03 -1.25 -1.23
N PHE A 80 -3.50 -1.07 -2.47
CA PHE A 80 -3.20 0.11 -3.27
C PHE A 80 -3.61 1.41 -2.56
N LYS A 81 -4.85 1.46 -2.05
CA LYS A 81 -5.37 2.63 -1.32
C LYS A 81 -4.57 2.91 -0.06
N ARG A 82 -4.22 1.86 0.71
CA ARG A 82 -3.39 1.95 1.91
C ARG A 82 -2.02 2.53 1.57
N ASN A 83 -1.32 1.93 0.62
CA ASN A 83 0.05 2.32 0.25
C ASN A 83 0.13 3.73 -0.36
N LYS A 84 -0.90 4.17 -1.08
CA LYS A 84 -1.00 5.54 -1.61
C LYS A 84 -1.10 6.60 -0.52
N ASN A 85 -1.78 6.29 0.58
CA ASN A 85 -1.86 7.20 1.73
C ASN A 85 -0.53 7.23 2.51
N HIS A 86 0.17 6.09 2.64
CA HIS A 86 1.47 6.02 3.31
C HIS A 86 2.58 6.79 2.57
N LYS A 87 2.45 7.07 1.27
CA LYS A 87 3.37 7.97 0.55
C LYS A 87 3.29 9.43 1.02
N LYS A 88 2.17 9.86 1.62
CA LYS A 88 2.02 11.22 2.18
C LYS A 88 2.66 11.36 3.56
N ASP A 89 2.76 10.26 4.32
CA ASP A 89 3.33 10.23 5.67
C ASP A 89 4.84 10.05 5.71
N ARG A 90 5.48 9.83 4.55
CA ARG A 90 6.91 10.06 4.41
C ARG A 90 7.14 11.57 4.45
N LYS A 91 7.19 12.15 5.66
CA LYS A 91 7.81 13.47 5.89
C LYS A 91 9.06 13.54 5.02
N LYS A 92 9.22 14.62 4.26
CA LYS A 92 10.52 14.97 3.70
C LYS A 92 11.51 14.89 4.87
N VAL A 93 12.33 13.86 4.89
CA VAL A 93 13.50 13.85 5.77
C VAL A 93 14.33 14.99 5.20
N GLU A 94 14.34 16.13 5.89
CA GLU A 94 15.36 17.13 5.60
C GLU A 94 16.69 16.38 5.62
N PRO A 95 17.52 16.47 4.56
CA PRO A 95 18.78 15.74 4.56
C PRO A 95 19.51 16.14 5.83
N GLU A 96 19.76 15.16 6.72
CA GLU A 96 20.51 15.41 7.93
C GLU A 96 21.75 16.20 7.54
N LYS A 97 21.90 17.41 8.10
CA LYS A 97 23.13 18.19 7.91
C LYS A 97 24.24 17.30 8.44
N LYS A 98 25.01 16.68 7.53
CA LYS A 98 26.16 15.87 7.89
C LYS A 98 27.13 16.78 8.65
N ILE A 99 27.19 16.62 9.96
CA ILE A 99 28.16 17.32 10.81
C ILE A 99 29.48 16.58 10.64
N PHE A 100 30.36 17.14 9.80
CA PHE A 100 31.71 16.61 9.64
C PHE A 100 32.58 17.08 10.81
N HIS A 101 33.39 16.19 11.35
CA HIS A 101 34.46 16.55 12.29
C HIS A 101 35.39 17.59 11.62
N PRO A 102 35.91 18.60 12.35
CA PRO A 102 36.68 19.70 11.74
C PRO A 102 37.85 19.23 10.86
N SER A 103 38.49 18.12 11.22
CA SER A 103 39.61 17.53 10.47
C SER A 103 39.26 17.07 9.04
N VAL A 104 37.97 16.91 8.72
CA VAL A 104 37.51 16.38 7.42
C VAL A 104 36.93 17.49 6.53
N GLN A 105 36.78 18.72 7.04
CA GLN A 105 36.15 19.83 6.31
C GLN A 105 36.95 20.24 5.06
N ASN A 106 38.27 20.27 5.17
CA ASN A 106 39.16 20.65 4.06
C ASN A 106 39.13 19.63 2.91
N ILE A 107 38.95 18.34 3.24
CA ILE A 107 38.87 17.26 2.25
C ILE A 107 37.57 17.38 1.45
N VAL A 108 36.46 17.63 2.15
CA VAL A 108 35.13 17.77 1.52
C VAL A 108 35.04 19.02 0.65
N GLN A 109 35.69 20.12 1.03
CA GLN A 109 35.74 21.35 0.23
C GLN A 109 36.67 21.22 -0.99
N GLY A 110 37.82 20.55 -0.84
CA GLY A 110 38.76 20.32 -1.95
C GLY A 110 38.19 19.45 -3.07
N LEU A 111 37.30 18.50 -2.75
CA LEU A 111 36.65 17.62 -3.73
C LEU A 111 35.58 18.32 -4.60
N ARG A 112 35.20 19.56 -4.29
CA ARG A 112 34.18 20.32 -5.05
C ARG A 112 34.74 21.16 -6.19
N ILE A 113 36.06 21.23 -6.34
CA ILE A 113 36.72 21.96 -7.43
C ILE A 113 37.48 20.93 -8.26
N GLY A 114 36.77 20.34 -9.22
CA GLY A 114 37.25 19.37 -10.21
C GLY A 114 36.20 19.20 -11.29
#